data_AF-A0A941MUK5-F1
#
_entry.id   AF-A0A941MUK5-F1
#
_cell.length_a   1.000
_cell.length_b   1.000
_cell.length_c   1.000
_cell.angle_alpha   90.00
_cell.angle_beta   90.00
_cell.angle_gamma   90.00
#
_symmetry.space_group_name_H-M   'P 1'
#
loop_
_entity.id
_entity.type
_entity.pdbx_description
1 polymer ?
#
loop_
_entity_poly.entity_id
_entity_poly.type
_entity_poly.pdbx_seq_one_letter_code
_entity_poly.pdbx_strand_id
1 'polypeptide(L)'
;MESRPATARFAAGRLTCFGGRREAGETPEDCLRRELQEELGWRPEALEMQVALWVAGELIAWFYRADCALAVDQLRLPPGYQAVWVAPADLCQHPLSPWHAAVLAAWQAGQSIVELNQ
;
A
#
# COMPACT_ATOMS: atom_id res chain seq x y z
N MET A 1 -4.78 1.20 -5.99
CA MET A 1 -4.36 -0.06 -5.33
C MET A 1 -3.69 -0.97 -6.33
N GLU A 2 -2.79 -1.83 -5.88
CA GLU A 2 -2.04 -2.79 -6.67
C GLU A 2 -2.77 -4.14 -6.73
N SER A 3 -3.15 -4.59 -7.92
CA SER A 3 -3.63 -5.95 -8.16
C SER A 3 -2.45 -6.83 -8.56
N ARG A 4 -2.12 -7.80 -7.72
CA ARG A 4 -0.94 -8.66 -7.91
C ARG A 4 -1.28 -9.92 -8.73
N PRO A 5 -0.39 -10.35 -9.63
CA PRO A 5 -0.61 -11.58 -10.39
C PRO A 5 -0.62 -12.81 -9.48
N ALA A 6 -1.26 -13.89 -9.94
CA ALA A 6 -1.30 -15.18 -9.22
C ALA A 6 0.09 -15.82 -9.02
N THR A 7 1.08 -15.38 -9.79
CA THR A 7 2.48 -15.83 -9.70
C THR A 7 3.33 -14.98 -8.75
N ALA A 8 2.76 -13.94 -8.12
CA ALA A 8 3.52 -13.08 -7.22
C ALA A 8 4.01 -13.85 -5.98
N ARG A 9 5.25 -13.60 -5.56
CA ARG A 9 5.85 -14.27 -4.39
C ARG A 9 5.09 -13.99 -3.09
N PHE A 10 4.54 -12.79 -2.95
CA PHE A 10 3.78 -12.36 -1.78
C PHE A 10 2.41 -11.89 -2.20
N ALA A 11 1.38 -12.22 -1.42
CA ALA A 11 0.00 -11.81 -1.66
C ALA A 11 -0.49 -12.09 -3.11
N ALA A 12 -0.15 -13.27 -3.65
CA ALA A 12 -0.58 -13.71 -4.97
C ALA A 12 -2.09 -13.61 -5.17
N GLY A 13 -2.53 -12.99 -6.27
CA GLY A 13 -3.94 -12.83 -6.61
C GLY A 13 -4.72 -11.93 -5.63
N ARG A 14 -4.02 -11.13 -4.82
CA ARG A 14 -4.62 -10.20 -3.86
C ARG A 14 -4.44 -8.75 -4.31
N LEU A 15 -5.25 -7.90 -3.72
CA LEU A 15 -5.11 -6.46 -3.79
C LEU A 15 -4.28 -5.95 -2.59
N THR A 16 -3.33 -5.06 -2.87
CA THR A 16 -2.39 -4.46 -1.91
C THR A 16 -2.28 -2.95 -2.13
N CYS A 17 -1.70 -2.26 -1.15
CA CYS A 17 -1.20 -0.90 -1.35
C CYS A 17 0.16 -1.00 -2.06
N PHE A 18 0.50 0.01 -2.85
CA PHE A 18 1.84 0.13 -3.44
C PHE A 18 2.87 0.47 -2.37
N GLY A 19 4.12 0.12 -2.65
CA GLY A 19 5.24 0.33 -1.73
C GLY A 19 6.07 -0.94 -1.50
N GLY A 20 7.18 -0.78 -0.80
CA GLY A 20 8.13 -1.85 -0.61
C GLY A 20 8.98 -1.70 0.64
N ARG A 21 10.18 -2.27 0.59
CA ARG A 21 11.07 -2.36 1.75
C ARG A 21 11.97 -1.15 1.82
N ARG A 22 12.14 -0.66 3.04
CA ARG A 22 13.09 0.40 3.35
C ARG A 22 14.53 -0.08 3.17
N GLU A 23 15.35 0.77 2.56
CA GLU A 23 16.79 0.60 2.55
C GLU A 23 17.45 1.15 3.83
N ALA A 24 18.70 0.76 4.08
CA ALA A 24 19.43 1.22 5.26
C ALA A 24 19.70 2.73 5.19
N GLY A 25 19.30 3.46 6.23
CA GLY A 25 19.44 4.91 6.30
C GLY A 25 18.34 5.72 5.60
N GLU A 26 17.40 5.06 4.95
CA GLU A 26 16.28 5.70 4.25
C GLU A 26 15.13 6.03 5.20
N THR A 27 14.55 7.23 5.10
CA THR A 27 13.33 7.57 5.86
C THR A 27 12.12 6.80 5.29
N PRO A 28 11.06 6.53 6.07
CA PRO A 28 9.88 5.83 5.54
C PRO A 28 9.23 6.58 4.36
N GLU A 29 9.28 7.91 4.37
CA GLU A 29 8.76 8.72 3.26
C GLU A 29 9.64 8.65 2.01
N ASP A 30 10.97 8.70 2.16
CA ASP A 30 11.88 8.59 1.01
C ASP A 30 11.74 7.22 0.34
N CYS A 31 11.64 6.16 1.16
CA CYS A 31 11.32 4.81 0.70
C CYS A 31 10.04 4.79 -0.11
N LEU A 32 8.95 5.33 0.44
CA LEU A 32 7.67 5.29 -0.27
C LEU A 32 7.72 6.10 -1.57
N ARG A 33 8.40 7.26 -1.59
CA ARG A 33 8.58 8.05 -2.83
C ARG A 33 9.38 7.29 -3.88
N ARG A 34 10.46 6.59 -3.48
CA ARG A 34 11.28 5.76 -4.37
C ARG A 34 10.45 4.59 -4.94
N GLU A 35 9.79 3.83 -4.07
CA GLU A 35 8.98 2.68 -4.46
C GLU A 35 7.84 3.10 -5.42
N LEU A 36 7.10 4.16 -5.12
CA LEU A 36 6.06 4.66 -6.04
C LEU A 36 6.64 5.12 -7.39
N GLN A 37 7.83 5.73 -7.38
CA GLN A 37 8.50 6.15 -8.61
C GLN A 37 8.93 4.93 -9.46
N GLU A 38 9.38 3.85 -8.82
CA GLU A 38 9.79 2.60 -9.48
C GLU A 38 8.59 1.79 -9.97
N GLU A 39 7.56 1.63 -9.15
CA GLU A 39 6.39 0.77 -9.42
C GLU A 39 5.33 1.42 -10.29
N LEU A 40 5.25 2.76 -10.30
CA LEU A 40 4.18 3.52 -10.97
C LEU A 40 4.71 4.58 -11.92
N GLY A 41 6.01 4.88 -11.92
CA GLY A 41 6.52 6.06 -12.62
C GLY A 41 6.04 7.38 -12.00
N TRP A 42 5.49 7.37 -10.78
CA TRP A 42 4.87 8.51 -10.13
C TRP A 42 5.49 8.78 -8.77
N ARG A 43 5.75 10.05 -8.48
CA ARG A 43 6.30 10.50 -7.19
C ARG A 43 5.36 11.51 -6.54
N PRO A 44 4.80 11.22 -5.36
CA PRO A 44 3.95 12.18 -4.67
C PRO A 44 4.76 13.34 -4.08
N GLU A 45 4.17 14.54 -4.11
CA GLU A 45 4.72 15.73 -3.46
C GLU A 45 4.55 15.63 -1.93
N ALA A 46 3.32 15.37 -1.50
CA ALA A 46 2.95 15.23 -0.09
C ALA A 46 2.63 13.78 0.27
N LEU A 47 3.09 13.37 1.45
CA LEU A 47 2.78 12.09 2.08
C LEU A 47 2.25 12.36 3.48
N GLU A 48 1.13 11.74 3.83
CA GLU A 48 0.54 11.86 5.17
C GLU A 48 0.47 10.47 5.81
N MET A 49 1.20 10.24 6.90
CA MET A 49 1.17 8.95 7.61
C MET A 49 -0.22 8.75 8.22
N GLN A 50 -0.87 7.64 7.89
CA GLN A 50 -2.23 7.32 8.36
C GLN A 50 -2.21 6.25 9.44
N VAL A 51 -1.55 5.11 9.17
CA VAL A 51 -1.62 3.93 10.05
C VAL A 51 -0.25 3.25 10.17
N ALA A 52 0.16 2.94 11.40
CA ALA A 52 1.28 2.06 11.68
C ALA A 52 0.77 0.63 11.95
N LEU A 53 1.34 -0.36 11.26
CA LEU A 53 1.03 -1.77 11.43
C LEU A 53 2.10 -2.45 12.29
N TRP A 54 1.66 -3.02 13.42
CA TRP A 54 2.46 -3.84 14.31
C TRP A 54 1.99 -5.30 14.24
N VAL A 55 2.94 -6.23 14.25
CA VAL A 55 2.67 -7.67 14.29
C VAL A 55 3.57 -8.29 15.36
N ALA A 56 2.98 -9.00 16.32
CA ALA A 56 3.69 -9.64 17.43
C ALA A 56 4.64 -8.68 18.18
N GLY A 57 4.22 -7.42 18.36
CA GLY A 57 5.02 -6.39 19.04
C GLY A 57 6.11 -5.73 18.18
N GLU A 58 6.26 -6.12 16.91
CA GLU A 58 7.21 -5.50 15.98
C GLU A 58 6.51 -4.58 14.98
N LEU A 59 7.10 -3.41 14.71
CA LEU A 59 6.61 -2.48 13.70
C LEU A 59 6.97 -2.99 12.30
N ILE A 60 5.95 -3.37 11.54
CA ILE A 60 6.12 -4.00 10.23
C ILE A 60 6.07 -2.99 9.09
N ALA A 61 5.14 -2.03 9.15
CA ALA A 61 4.94 -1.07 8.06
C ALA A 61 4.26 0.22 8.52
N TRP A 62 4.49 1.29 7.77
CA TRP A 62 3.73 2.53 7.84
C TRP A 62 2.94 2.71 6.54
N PHE A 63 1.67 3.06 6.67
CA PHE A 63 0.78 3.32 5.55
C PHE A 63 0.51 4.80 5.46
N TYR A 64 0.64 5.33 4.26
CA TYR A 64 0.50 6.74 3.96
C TYR A 64 -0.64 6.98 2.99
N ARG A 65 -1.24 8.17 3.09
CA ARG A 65 -2.10 8.73 2.06
C ARG A 65 -1.29 9.67 1.18
N ALA A 66 -1.59 9.63 -0.11
CA ALA A 66 -1.10 10.56 -1.11
C ALA A 66 -2.23 10.83 -2.11
N ASP A 67 -2.41 12.09 -2.48
CA ASP A 67 -3.37 12.46 -3.51
C ASP A 67 -2.70 12.35 -4.89
N CYS A 68 -3.28 11.53 -5.77
CA CYS A 68 -2.76 11.29 -7.11
C CYS A 68 -3.76 11.83 -8.14
N ALA A 69 -3.32 12.79 -8.95
CA ALA A 69 -4.12 13.36 -10.03
C ALA A 69 -4.00 12.58 -11.36
N LEU A 70 -3.20 11.52 -11.39
CA LEU A 70 -2.99 10.72 -12.59
C LEU A 70 -4.11 9.69 -12.77
N ALA A 71 -4.54 9.50 -14.01
CA ALA A 71 -5.36 8.37 -14.39
C ALA A 71 -4.52 7.07 -14.39
N VAL A 72 -5.18 5.91 -14.25
CA VAL A 72 -4.51 4.60 -14.16
C VAL A 72 -3.63 4.32 -15.38
N ASP A 73 -4.09 4.71 -16.58
CA ASP A 73 -3.38 4.52 -17.85
C ASP A 73 -2.13 5.39 -18.00
N GLN A 74 -1.93 6.38 -17.12
CA GLN A 74 -0.73 7.19 -17.06
C GLN A 74 0.34 6.58 -16.13
N LEU A 75 -0.01 5.56 -15.35
CA LEU A 75 0.92 4.87 -14.45
C LEU A 75 1.73 3.81 -15.21
N ARG A 76 3.00 3.66 -14.84
CA ARG A 76 3.91 2.67 -15.42
C ARG A 76 4.07 1.50 -14.48
N LEU A 77 3.41 0.39 -14.76
CA LEU A 77 3.42 -0.81 -13.92
C LEU A 77 4.32 -1.92 -14.49
N PRO A 78 4.91 -2.77 -13.64
CA PRO A 78 5.59 -3.98 -14.09
C PRO A 78 4.64 -4.97 -14.80
N PRO A 79 5.14 -5.83 -15.70
CA PRO A 79 4.32 -6.82 -16.38
C PRO A 79 3.53 -7.73 -15.42
N GLY A 80 2.24 -7.89 -15.67
CA GLY A 80 1.34 -8.73 -14.86
C GLY A 80 0.74 -8.04 -13.64
N TYR A 81 1.18 -6.82 -13.32
CA TYR A 81 0.61 -5.98 -12.28
C TYR A 81 -0.40 -4.99 -12.87
N GLN A 82 -1.41 -4.63 -12.10
CA GLN A 82 -2.42 -3.65 -12.51
C GLN A 82 -2.67 -2.66 -11.37
N ALA A 83 -2.86 -1.38 -11.71
CA ALA A 83 -3.40 -0.41 -10.78
C ALA A 83 -4.91 -0.33 -10.96
N VAL A 84 -5.64 -0.29 -9.84
CA VAL A 84 -7.09 -0.10 -9.82
C VAL A 84 -7.46 1.01 -8.84
N TRP A 85 -8.37 1.88 -9.26
CA TRP A 85 -9.06 2.78 -8.35
C TRP A 85 -10.19 2.01 -7.68
N VAL A 86 -10.19 2.01 -6.34
CA VAL A 86 -11.22 1.37 -5.53
C VAL A 86 -11.76 2.42 -4.59
N ALA A 87 -13.08 2.63 -4.61
CA ALA A 87 -13.70 3.52 -3.65
C ALA A 87 -13.57 2.92 -2.24
N PRO A 88 -13.34 3.73 -1.18
CA PRO A 88 -13.22 3.21 0.17
C PRO A 88 -14.39 2.29 0.58
N ALA A 89 -15.62 2.62 0.18
CA ALA A 89 -16.81 1.83 0.47
C ALA A 89 -16.80 0.42 -0.17
N ASP A 90 -16.03 0.21 -1.24
CA ASP A 90 -15.98 -1.05 -1.98
C ASP A 90 -14.79 -1.93 -1.59
N LEU A 91 -13.88 -1.45 -0.73
CA LEU A 91 -12.67 -2.18 -0.34
C LEU A 91 -12.94 -3.59 0.17
N CYS A 92 -14.05 -3.79 0.91
CA CYS A 92 -14.43 -5.09 1.46
C CYS A 92 -14.86 -6.12 0.39
N GLN A 93 -15.15 -5.68 -0.85
CA GLN A 93 -15.56 -6.54 -1.96
C GLN A 93 -14.35 -7.08 -2.74
N HIS A 94 -13.15 -6.59 -2.46
CA HIS A 94 -11.93 -7.00 -3.14
C HIS A 94 -11.12 -8.00 -2.30
N PRO A 95 -10.36 -8.90 -2.95
CA PRO A 95 -9.51 -9.87 -2.26
C PRO A 95 -8.26 -9.20 -1.69
N LEU A 96 -8.41 -8.38 -0.67
CA LEU A 96 -7.29 -7.74 0.02
C LEU A 96 -6.41 -8.79 0.70
N SER A 97 -5.11 -8.52 0.78
CA SER A 97 -4.25 -9.29 1.68
C SER A 97 -4.62 -9.02 3.14
N PRO A 98 -4.43 -9.97 4.09
CA PRO A 98 -4.89 -9.80 5.47
C PRO A 98 -4.36 -8.55 6.18
N TRP A 99 -3.06 -8.24 6.02
CA TRP A 99 -2.46 -7.04 6.62
C TRP A 99 -3.05 -5.75 6.06
N HIS A 100 -3.26 -5.69 4.74
CA HIS A 100 -3.83 -4.52 4.10
C HIS A 100 -5.30 -4.33 4.46
N ALA A 101 -6.07 -5.41 4.56
CA ALA A 101 -7.45 -5.36 5.01
C ALA A 101 -7.57 -4.79 6.43
N ALA A 102 -6.71 -5.25 7.35
CA ALA A 102 -6.70 -4.74 8.73
C ALA A 102 -6.37 -3.25 8.78
N VAL A 103 -5.35 -2.81 8.04
CA VAL A 103 -4.93 -1.41 8.01
C VAL A 103 -5.98 -0.51 7.37
N LEU A 104 -6.58 -0.93 6.26
CA LEU A 104 -7.62 -0.13 5.59
C LEU A 104 -8.88 -0.01 6.45
N ALA A 105 -9.27 -1.07 7.16
CA ALA A 105 -10.39 -1.01 8.10
C ALA A 105 -10.11 -0.03 9.25
N ALA A 106 -8.89 -0.05 9.81
CA ALA A 106 -8.47 0.87 10.86
C ALA A 106 -8.44 2.32 10.37
N TRP A 107 -7.92 2.56 9.17
CA TRP A 107 -7.94 3.88 8.52
C TRP A 107 -9.38 4.40 8.36
N GLN A 108 -10.31 3.56 7.88
CA GLN A 108 -11.73 3.93 7.76
C GLN A 108 -12.39 4.22 9.11
N ALA A 109 -11.91 3.59 10.17
CA ALA A 109 -12.36 3.84 11.54
C ALA A 109 -11.67 5.05 12.21
N GLY A 110 -10.75 5.73 11.51
CA GLY A 110 -9.98 6.86 12.06
C GLY A 110 -8.91 6.45 13.07
N GLN A 111 -8.48 5.18 13.06
CA GLN A 111 -7.42 4.67 13.91
C GLN A 111 -6.06 4.82 13.23
N SER A 112 -5.02 5.13 14.00
CA SER A 112 -3.66 5.34 13.49
C SER A 112 -2.69 4.19 13.77
N ILE A 113 -3.14 3.15 14.49
CA ILE A 113 -2.32 1.99 14.86
C ILE A 113 -3.17 0.72 14.70
N VAL A 114 -2.58 -0.30 14.11
CA VAL A 114 -3.10 -1.67 14.10
C VAL A 114 -2.07 -2.58 14.75
N GLU A 115 -2.49 -3.40 15.69
CA GLU A 115 -1.64 -4.42 16.31
C GLU A 115 -2.26 -5.80 16.08
N LEU A 116 -1.51 -6.69 15.45
CA LEU A 116 -1.93 -8.06 15.17
C LEU A 116 -1.11 -9.04 16.00
N ASN A 117 -1.80 -9.93 16.71
CA ASN A 117 -1.21 -11.05 17.41
C ASN A 117 -1.16 -12.22 16.41
N GLN A 118 -0.10 -12.35 15.61
CA GLN A 118 0.08 -13.54 14.75
C GLN A 118 1.04 -14.54 15.39
#